data_AF-A0A7K2FKV0-F1
#
_entry.id   AF-A0A7K2FKV0-F1
#
_cell.length_a   1.000
_cell.length_b   1.000
_cell.length_c   1.000
_cell.angle_alpha   90.00
_cell.angle_beta   90.00
_cell.angle_gamma   90.00
#
_symmetry.space_group_name_H-M   'P 1'
#
loop_
_entity.id
_entity.type
_entity.pdbx_description
1 polymer ?
#
loop_
_entity_poly.entity_id
_entity_poly.type
_entity_poly.pdbx_seq_one_letter_code
_entity_poly.pdbx_strand_id
1 'polypeptide(L)'
;MRGFATDPTSAPGRRRLNRTTGALAGAVLLLPLLGAAPSSGAAPAPSDDSLQRAFAAASAEYHVPQSLLLAVSYLQSRWDSHAGAPSVSGGYGPMHLTDARTALATTEHYAEGTEDPRGDSARAPLRPRAEAPPASALPARLTTLRRAAELTGLP
;
A
#
# COMPACT_ATOMS: atom_id res chain seq x y z
N MET A 1 -52.07 25.91 -33.29
CA MET A 1 -52.88 26.11 -34.52
C MET A 1 -51.94 26.00 -35.72
N ARG A 2 -52.27 25.11 -36.66
CA ARG A 2 -51.75 24.99 -38.04
C ARG A 2 -50.26 24.61 -38.15
N GLY A 3 -49.84 23.62 -38.94
CA GLY A 3 -50.53 22.82 -39.95
C GLY A 3 -49.46 22.18 -40.83
N PHE A 4 -49.73 20.94 -41.23
CA PHE A 4 -48.96 20.02 -42.06
C PHE A 4 -48.50 20.57 -43.41
N ALA A 5 -47.39 20.02 -43.92
CA ALA A 5 -47.25 19.65 -45.33
C ALA A 5 -46.32 18.43 -45.46
N THR A 6 -46.93 17.29 -45.79
CA THR A 6 -46.33 16.10 -46.39
C THR A 6 -46.13 16.35 -47.89
N ASP A 7 -45.09 15.80 -48.53
CA ASP A 7 -45.27 14.61 -49.37
C ASP A 7 -43.96 14.04 -49.93
N PRO A 8 -43.98 12.75 -50.35
CA PRO A 8 -42.84 11.87 -50.54
C PRO A 8 -42.45 11.75 -52.01
N THR A 9 -41.35 11.06 -52.33
CA THR A 9 -41.27 10.22 -53.54
C THR A 9 -40.15 9.18 -53.45
N SER A 10 -40.58 7.91 -53.48
CA SER A 10 -39.98 6.69 -54.03
C SER A 10 -38.58 6.19 -53.64
N ALA A 11 -38.61 5.08 -52.90
CA ALA A 11 -37.77 3.90 -53.13
C ALA A 11 -38.28 3.15 -54.40
N PRO A 12 -37.52 2.26 -55.11
CA PRO A 12 -36.91 1.07 -54.50
C PRO A 12 -35.57 0.60 -55.12
N GLY A 13 -34.74 -0.07 -54.31
CA GLY A 13 -33.57 -0.80 -54.80
C GLY A 13 -33.23 -1.95 -53.86
N ARG A 14 -33.73 -3.16 -54.18
CA ARG A 14 -33.45 -4.38 -53.42
C ARG A 14 -32.08 -4.98 -53.79
N ARG A 15 -31.53 -5.70 -52.79
CA ARG A 15 -30.45 -6.72 -52.81
C ARG A 15 -29.04 -6.09 -52.75
N ARG A 16 -28.11 -6.59 -51.93
CA ARG A 16 -27.86 -7.98 -51.53
C ARG A 16 -27.44 -8.10 -50.06
N LEU A 17 -27.84 -9.21 -49.47
CA LEU A 17 -27.25 -9.80 -48.27
C LEU A 17 -25.76 -10.03 -48.50
N ASN A 18 -24.92 -9.57 -47.59
CA ASN A 18 -23.68 -10.25 -47.26
C ASN A 18 -23.65 -10.46 -45.75
N ARG A 19 -23.98 -11.69 -45.34
CA ARG A 19 -23.61 -12.24 -44.04
C ARG A 19 -22.09 -12.34 -44.01
N THR A 20 -21.44 -11.69 -43.05
CA THR A 20 -20.18 -12.20 -42.51
C THR A 20 -20.26 -12.19 -41.00
N THR A 21 -20.37 -13.40 -40.49
CA THR A 21 -20.14 -13.83 -39.11
C THR A 21 -18.73 -13.44 -38.68
N GLY A 22 -18.62 -12.55 -37.70
CA GLY A 22 -17.39 -12.31 -36.94
C GLY A 22 -17.62 -12.77 -35.50
N ALA A 23 -16.96 -13.86 -35.12
CA ALA A 23 -17.13 -14.55 -33.85
C ALA A 23 -16.68 -13.72 -32.64
N LEU A 24 -17.33 -13.99 -31.50
CA LEU A 24 -16.91 -13.64 -30.15
C LEU A 24 -15.44 -14.00 -29.90
N ALA A 25 -14.64 -13.04 -29.44
CA ALA A 25 -13.40 -13.28 -28.72
C ALA A 25 -13.32 -12.30 -27.55
N GLY A 26 -14.10 -12.60 -26.52
CA GLY A 26 -13.93 -12.02 -25.19
C GLY A 26 -12.79 -12.72 -24.44
N ALA A 27 -12.15 -11.93 -23.57
CA ALA A 27 -11.27 -12.35 -22.47
C ALA A 27 -9.93 -13.00 -22.85
N VAL A 28 -8.87 -12.18 -22.99
CA VAL A 28 -7.50 -12.60 -22.66
C VAL A 28 -6.70 -11.42 -22.09
N LEU A 29 -6.24 -11.62 -20.84
CA LEU A 29 -5.14 -10.95 -20.12
C LEU A 29 -5.40 -9.60 -19.43
N LEU A 30 -6.14 -9.74 -18.32
CA LEU A 30 -5.77 -9.13 -17.04
C LEU A 30 -4.27 -9.32 -16.75
N LEU A 31 -3.63 -8.24 -16.31
CA LEU A 31 -2.45 -8.12 -15.45
C LEU A 31 -1.23 -9.04 -15.75
N PRO A 32 -0.06 -8.40 -15.85
CA PRO A 32 0.87 -8.61 -14.76
C PRO A 32 1.40 -7.27 -14.24
N LEU A 33 0.72 -6.75 -13.21
CA LEU A 33 1.37 -5.85 -12.24
C LEU A 33 2.20 -6.69 -11.24
N LEU A 34 2.94 -7.70 -11.74
CA LEU A 34 3.80 -8.58 -10.95
C LEU A 34 5.24 -8.05 -10.98
N GLY A 35 5.41 -6.81 -10.52
CA GLY A 35 6.71 -6.12 -10.48
C GLY A 35 7.18 -5.72 -9.09
N ALA A 36 6.45 -6.10 -8.02
CA ALA A 36 6.95 -5.96 -6.65
C ALA A 36 7.64 -7.27 -6.27
N ALA A 37 8.96 -7.30 -6.35
CA ALA A 37 9.74 -8.39 -5.77
C ALA A 37 9.34 -8.54 -4.29
N PRO A 38 9.00 -9.76 -3.80
CA PRO A 38 8.75 -9.95 -2.39
C PRO A 38 10.04 -9.58 -1.64
N SER A 39 9.95 -8.60 -0.76
CA SER A 39 10.96 -8.38 0.26
C SER A 39 11.14 -9.69 1.01
N SER A 40 12.25 -10.38 0.75
CA SER A 40 12.59 -11.66 1.37
C SER A 40 12.82 -11.41 2.86
N GLY A 41 11.76 -11.56 3.65
CA GLY A 41 11.74 -11.23 5.08
C GLY A 41 10.39 -10.71 5.60
N ALA A 42 9.47 -10.29 4.72
CA ALA A 42 8.14 -9.88 5.16
C ALA A 42 7.27 -11.11 5.46
N ALA A 43 6.89 -11.30 6.73
CA ALA A 43 5.82 -12.22 7.09
C ALA A 43 4.55 -11.83 6.31
N PRO A 44 3.75 -12.80 5.83
CA PRO A 44 2.49 -12.51 5.16
C PRO A 44 1.65 -11.59 6.04
N ALA A 45 1.05 -10.55 5.45
CA ALA A 45 0.18 -9.63 6.17
C ALA A 45 -0.83 -10.45 6.98
N PRO A 46 -1.00 -10.16 8.28
CA PRO A 46 -1.92 -10.91 9.10
C PRO A 46 -3.30 -10.85 8.44
N SER A 47 -3.87 -12.00 8.11
CA SER A 47 -5.30 -12.05 7.77
C SER A 47 -6.09 -11.49 8.95
N ASP A 48 -7.27 -10.91 8.69
CA ASP A 48 -8.14 -10.37 9.75
C ASP A 48 -8.28 -11.37 10.90
N ASP A 49 -8.43 -12.66 10.60
CA ASP A 49 -8.48 -13.76 11.57
C ASP A 49 -7.21 -13.94 12.41
N SER A 50 -6.02 -13.74 11.85
CA SER A 50 -4.77 -13.82 12.60
C SER A 50 -4.57 -12.63 13.53
N LEU A 51 -4.98 -11.43 13.10
CA LEU A 51 -4.95 -10.22 13.91
C LEU A 51 -5.91 -10.34 15.10
N GLN A 52 -7.14 -10.78 14.85
CA GLN A 52 -8.15 -11.02 15.88
C GLN A 52 -7.67 -12.05 16.92
N ARG A 53 -7.07 -13.16 16.47
CA ARG A 53 -6.50 -14.17 17.38
C ARG A 53 -5.35 -13.62 18.23
N ALA A 54 -4.46 -12.82 17.64
CA ALA A 54 -3.36 -12.19 18.39
C ALA A 54 -3.90 -11.26 19.50
N PHE A 55 -4.91 -10.45 19.19
CA PHE A 55 -5.52 -9.58 20.20
C PHE A 55 -6.38 -10.33 21.23
N ALA A 56 -7.00 -11.45 20.87
CA ALA A 56 -7.67 -12.32 21.83
C ALA A 56 -6.68 -12.92 22.83
N ALA A 57 -5.52 -13.39 22.36
CA ALA A 57 -4.45 -13.90 23.21
C ALA A 57 -3.91 -12.81 24.16
N ALA A 58 -3.61 -11.62 23.61
CA ALA A 58 -3.18 -10.48 24.41
C ALA A 58 -4.24 -10.04 25.44
N SER A 59 -5.53 -10.12 25.08
CA SER A 59 -6.63 -9.81 26.00
C SER A 59 -6.67 -10.78 27.19
N ALA A 60 -6.47 -12.07 26.93
CA ALA A 60 -6.44 -13.09 27.97
C ALA A 60 -5.23 -12.93 28.92
N GLU A 61 -4.06 -12.58 28.37
CA GLU A 61 -2.82 -12.43 29.14
C GLU A 61 -2.74 -11.13 29.94
N TYR A 62 -3.07 -10.00 29.30
CA TYR A 62 -2.92 -8.67 29.90
C TYR A 62 -4.21 -8.11 30.49
N HIS A 63 -5.31 -8.88 30.42
CA HIS A 63 -6.63 -8.53 30.95
C HIS A 63 -7.17 -7.19 30.41
N VAL A 64 -6.76 -6.78 29.21
CA VAL A 64 -7.31 -5.63 28.48
C VAL A 64 -8.38 -6.12 27.53
N PRO A 65 -9.59 -5.54 27.50
CA PRO A 65 -10.64 -5.95 26.56
C PRO A 65 -10.16 -5.97 25.09
N GLN A 66 -10.38 -7.08 24.38
CA GLN A 66 -9.99 -7.25 22.97
C GLN A 66 -10.49 -6.10 22.09
N SER A 67 -11.73 -5.63 22.32
CA SER A 67 -12.31 -4.50 21.58
C SER A 67 -11.52 -3.21 21.72
N LEU A 68 -10.94 -2.94 22.88
CA LEU A 68 -10.09 -1.77 23.09
C LEU A 68 -8.75 -1.90 22.35
N LEU A 69 -8.14 -3.08 22.39
CA LEU A 69 -6.88 -3.32 21.65
C LEU A 69 -7.08 -3.17 20.13
N LEU A 70 -8.21 -3.68 19.62
CA LEU A 70 -8.61 -3.50 18.22
C LEU A 70 -8.90 -2.04 17.87
N ALA A 71 -9.61 -1.31 18.74
CA ALA A 71 -9.89 0.10 18.52
C ALA A 71 -8.61 0.95 18.48
N VAL A 72 -7.69 0.73 19.43
CA VAL A 72 -6.41 1.45 19.47
C VAL A 72 -5.55 1.11 18.26
N SER A 73 -5.41 -0.16 17.90
CA SER A 73 -4.65 -0.55 16.70
C SER A 73 -5.24 0.05 15.42
N TYR A 74 -6.56 0.14 15.32
CA TYR A 74 -7.19 0.82 14.19
C TYR A 74 -6.87 2.32 14.17
N LEU A 75 -6.84 3.00 15.31
CA LEU A 75 -6.44 4.41 15.37
C LEU A 75 -4.96 4.61 15.01
N GLN A 76 -4.09 3.65 15.32
CA GLN A 76 -2.65 3.75 15.06
C GLN A 76 -2.30 3.61 13.58
N SER A 77 -2.89 2.62 12.89
CA SER A 77 -2.49 2.34 11.49
C SER A 77 -3.65 2.05 10.56
N ARG A 78 -4.90 2.09 11.03
CA ARG A 78 -6.07 1.55 10.33
C ARG A 78 -5.91 0.07 9.94
N TRP A 79 -5.13 -0.66 10.74
CA TRP A 79 -4.67 -2.02 10.49
C TRP A 79 -3.82 -2.19 9.24
N ASP A 80 -3.29 -1.11 8.67
CA ASP A 80 -2.31 -1.20 7.60
C ASP A 80 -0.97 -1.70 8.17
N SER A 81 -0.50 -2.82 7.63
CA SER A 81 0.79 -3.42 7.98
C SER A 81 1.90 -3.05 7.00
N HIS A 82 1.60 -2.28 5.96
CA HIS A 82 2.52 -1.87 4.90
C HIS A 82 3.28 -3.06 4.27
N ALA A 83 2.64 -4.24 4.24
CA ALA A 83 3.27 -5.51 3.82
C ALA A 83 4.61 -5.81 4.53
N GLY A 84 4.76 -5.36 5.78
CA GLY A 84 5.99 -5.50 6.57
C GLY A 84 7.02 -4.39 6.36
N ALA A 85 6.82 -3.49 5.39
CA ALA A 85 7.65 -2.30 5.21
C ALA A 85 7.37 -1.24 6.29
N PRO A 86 8.31 -0.33 6.57
CA PRO A 86 8.04 0.84 7.41
C PRO A 86 7.05 1.80 6.72
N SER A 87 6.18 2.41 7.51
CA SER A 87 5.47 3.64 7.09
C SER A 87 6.45 4.81 6.90
N VAL A 88 5.97 5.92 6.32
CA VAL A 88 6.77 7.15 6.13
C VAL A 88 7.36 7.73 7.43
N SER A 89 6.77 7.40 8.57
CA SER A 89 7.24 7.79 9.90
C SER A 89 8.03 6.69 10.62
N GLY A 90 8.39 5.61 9.92
CA GLY A 90 9.17 4.48 10.46
C GLY A 90 8.41 3.55 11.39
N GLY A 91 7.07 3.59 11.39
CA GLY A 91 6.20 2.70 12.17
C GLY A 91 5.83 1.44 11.39
N TYR A 92 5.71 0.31 12.09
CA TYR A 92 5.47 -1.02 11.55
C TYR A 92 4.18 -1.63 12.12
N GLY A 93 3.46 -2.36 11.27
CA GLY A 93 2.34 -3.21 11.67
C GLY A 93 1.12 -2.46 12.23
N PRO A 94 0.13 -3.20 12.75
CA PRO A 94 -1.15 -2.67 13.24
C PRO A 94 -1.02 -1.78 14.49
N MET A 95 0.11 -1.85 15.19
CA MET A 95 0.38 -1.04 16.40
C MET A 95 1.28 0.17 16.12
N HIS A 96 1.69 0.39 14.87
CA HIS A 96 2.62 1.45 14.46
C HIS A 96 3.88 1.50 15.34
N LEU A 97 4.45 0.34 15.64
CA LEU A 97 5.67 0.24 16.44
C LEU A 97 6.85 0.77 15.64
N THR A 98 7.64 1.69 16.20
CA THR A 98 8.65 2.44 15.47
C THR A 98 10.03 1.82 15.60
N ASP A 99 10.74 1.78 14.48
CA ASP A 99 12.18 1.57 14.41
C ASP A 99 12.77 2.52 13.37
N ALA A 100 13.10 3.74 13.81
CA ALA A 100 13.62 4.76 12.92
C ALA A 100 15.00 4.40 12.34
N ARG A 101 15.81 3.61 13.04
CA ARG A 101 17.12 3.19 12.53
C ARG A 101 16.95 2.31 11.30
N THR A 102 16.16 1.25 11.44
CA THR A 102 15.92 0.31 10.33
C THR A 102 15.15 0.99 9.21
N ALA A 103 14.16 1.83 9.55
CA ALA A 103 13.41 2.57 8.55
C ALA A 103 14.31 3.49 7.71
N LEU A 104 15.17 4.29 8.34
CA LEU A 104 16.10 5.19 7.63
C LEU A 104 17.07 4.43 6.72
N ALA A 105 17.58 3.28 7.18
CA ALA A 105 18.44 2.42 6.38
C ALA A 105 17.73 1.76 5.19
N THR A 106 16.40 1.65 5.23
CA THR A 106 15.58 1.03 4.17
C THR A 106 15.05 2.08 3.17
N THR A 107 14.86 3.33 3.60
CA THR A 107 14.29 4.43 2.79
C THR A 107 15.27 5.05 1.77
N GLU A 108 16.38 4.37 1.47
CA GLU A 108 17.45 4.80 0.56
C GLU A 108 16.99 4.96 -0.92
N HIS A 109 15.70 4.82 -1.24
CA HIS A 109 15.17 4.97 -2.61
C HIS A 109 15.57 6.31 -3.27
N TYR A 110 15.72 7.39 -2.48
CA TYR A 110 16.24 8.69 -2.99
C TYR A 110 17.76 8.85 -2.86
N ALA A 111 18.44 7.96 -2.14
CA ALA A 111 19.88 7.97 -1.97
C ALA A 111 20.61 7.20 -3.09
N GLU A 112 19.97 6.20 -3.68
CA GLU A 112 20.49 5.43 -4.82
C GLU A 112 20.28 6.11 -6.19
N GLY A 113 19.32 7.03 -6.29
CA GLY A 113 18.99 7.75 -7.52
C GLY A 113 20.01 8.83 -7.92
N THR A 114 20.03 9.19 -9.20
CA THR A 114 20.81 10.37 -9.68
C THR A 114 20.00 11.68 -9.61
N GLU A 115 18.72 11.58 -9.25
CA GLU A 115 17.76 12.68 -9.19
C GLU A 115 18.00 13.61 -7.99
N ASP A 116 17.70 14.90 -8.18
CA ASP A 116 17.74 15.87 -7.09
C ASP A 116 16.41 15.80 -6.32
N PRO A 117 16.42 15.56 -4.99
CA PRO A 117 15.19 15.45 -4.20
C PRO A 117 14.37 16.74 -4.16
N ARG A 118 14.93 17.89 -4.59
CA ARG A 118 14.21 19.16 -4.72
C ARG A 118 13.31 19.22 -5.96
N GLY A 119 13.46 18.28 -6.91
CA GLY A 119 12.56 18.11 -8.05
C GLY A 119 12.71 19.16 -9.16
N ASP A 120 13.83 19.88 -9.25
CA ASP A 120 14.09 20.84 -10.31
C ASP A 120 15.42 20.59 -11.03
N SER A 121 15.50 21.03 -12.29
CA SER A 121 16.71 21.00 -13.12
C SER A 121 17.37 22.37 -13.30
N ALA A 122 16.81 23.42 -12.68
CA ALA A 122 17.33 24.78 -12.79
C ALA A 122 18.60 24.99 -11.95
N ARG A 123 18.80 24.15 -10.93
CA ARG A 123 19.94 24.21 -9.99
C ARG A 123 20.89 23.04 -10.22
N ALA A 124 22.16 23.24 -9.84
CA ALA A 124 23.11 22.13 -9.75
C ALA A 124 22.58 21.10 -8.73
N PRO A 125 22.65 19.79 -9.06
CA PRO A 125 22.06 18.74 -8.24
C PRO A 125 22.72 18.69 -6.85
N LEU A 126 21.90 18.67 -5.80
CA LEU A 126 22.35 18.49 -4.43
C LEU A 126 22.10 17.04 -3.98
N ARG A 127 23.12 16.41 -3.40
CA ARG A 127 23.05 15.03 -2.89
C ARG A 127 23.37 15.00 -1.39
N PRO A 128 22.35 15.09 -0.53
CA PRO A 128 22.58 14.98 0.91
C PRO A 128 23.07 13.58 1.25
N ARG A 129 24.27 13.47 1.84
CA ARG A 129 24.71 12.24 2.51
C ARG A 129 24.27 12.33 3.96
N ALA A 130 23.10 11.81 4.28
CA ALA A 130 22.63 11.73 5.65
C ALA A 130 23.27 10.52 6.33
N GLU A 131 24.05 10.73 7.38
CA GLU A 131 24.51 9.65 8.24
C GLU A 131 23.42 9.37 9.28
N ALA A 132 22.99 8.11 9.37
CA ALA A 132 21.98 7.71 10.35
C ALA A 132 22.54 7.89 11.78
N PRO A 133 21.78 8.51 12.70
CA PRO A 133 22.23 8.68 14.07
C PRO A 133 22.46 7.32 14.77
N PRO A 134 23.37 7.26 15.76
CA PRO A 134 23.52 6.07 16.58
C PRO A 134 22.22 5.77 17.33
N ALA A 135 21.92 4.49 17.60
CA ALA A 135 20.68 4.07 18.24
C ALA A 135 20.47 4.73 19.62
N SER A 136 21.58 4.98 20.33
CA SER A 136 21.59 5.67 21.62
C SER A 136 21.16 7.14 21.53
N ALA A 137 21.23 7.77 20.36
CA ALA A 137 20.81 9.15 20.14
C ALA A 137 19.34 9.25 19.67
N LEU A 138 18.68 8.13 19.37
CA LEU A 138 17.28 8.14 18.96
C LEU A 138 16.35 8.35 20.18
N PRO A 139 15.37 9.25 20.09
CA PRO A 139 14.33 9.36 21.12
C PRO A 139 13.59 8.02 21.31
N ALA A 140 13.22 7.68 22.56
CA ALA A 140 12.56 6.41 22.88
C ALA A 140 11.29 6.14 22.06
N ARG A 141 10.54 7.18 21.70
CA ARG A 141 9.34 7.09 20.85
C ARG A 141 9.62 6.59 19.41
N LEU A 142 10.89 6.55 18.99
CA LEU A 142 11.34 6.08 17.68
C LEU A 142 11.98 4.69 17.72
N THR A 143 11.93 4.03 18.88
CA THR A 143 12.53 2.70 19.11
C THR A 143 11.56 1.74 19.80
N THR A 144 10.25 1.91 19.61
CA THR A 144 9.24 1.12 20.33
C THR A 144 9.13 -0.31 19.84
N LEU A 145 9.50 -0.60 18.58
CA LEU A 145 9.51 -1.97 18.04
C LEU A 145 10.52 -2.85 18.77
N ARG A 146 11.77 -2.37 18.93
CA ARG A 146 12.79 -3.06 19.71
C ARG A 146 12.34 -3.28 21.14
N ARG A 147 11.73 -2.26 21.77
CA ARG A 147 11.22 -2.39 23.13
C ARG A 147 10.11 -3.44 23.24
N ALA A 148 9.23 -3.52 22.24
CA ALA A 148 8.19 -4.55 22.20
C ALA A 148 8.80 -5.95 22.09
N ALA A 149 9.80 -6.15 21.21
CA ALA A 149 10.50 -7.42 21.07
C ALA A 149 11.15 -7.87 22.39
N GLU A 150 11.81 -6.95 23.11
CA GLU A 150 12.38 -7.23 24.44
C GLU A 150 11.30 -7.67 25.45
N LEU A 151 10.12 -7.05 25.43
CA LEU A 151 9.03 -7.36 26.36
C LEU A 151 8.33 -8.69 26.04
N THR A 152 8.28 -9.07 24.76
CA THR A 152 7.64 -10.31 24.30
C THR A 152 8.62 -11.47 24.12
N GLY A 153 9.90 -11.27 24.42
CA GLY A 153 10.94 -12.29 24.28
C GLY A 153 11.24 -12.67 22.83
N LEU A 154 10.97 -11.77 21.89
CA LEU A 154 11.30 -11.95 20.47
C LEU A 154 12.75 -11.50 20.21
N PRO A 155 13.48 -12.21 19.32
CA PRO A 155 14.86 -11.85 18.97
C PRO A 155 14.96 -10.53 18.18
#